data_AF-A0A7Y4XX09-F1
#
_entry.id   AF-A0A7Y4XX09-F1
#
_cell.length_a   1.000
_cell.length_b   1.000
_cell.length_c   1.000
_cell.angle_alpha   90.00
_cell.angle_beta   90.00
_cell.angle_gamma   90.00
#
_symmetry.space_group_name_H-M   'P 1'
#
loop_
_entity.id
_entity.type
_entity.pdbx_description
1 polymer ?
#
loop_
_entity_poly.entity_id
_entity_poly.type
_entity_poly.pdbx_seq_one_letter_code
_entity_poly.pdbx_strand_id
1 'polypeptide(L)' 'MTFETFSVVVVPFPFTNQAASKKRPALVLSSTAFNTSVQHSVLAMITSTQNTKWLLDVAITDM' A
#
# COMPACT_ATOMS: atom_id res chain seq x y z
N MET A 1 -11.75 4.43 10.17
CA MET A 1 -10.68 3.54 10.68
C MET A 1 -9.37 4.06 10.11
N THR A 2 -8.36 4.30 10.95
CA THR A 2 -7.03 4.73 10.52
C THR A 2 -6.04 3.57 10.70
N PHE A 3 -4.93 3.63 9.98
CA PHE A 3 -3.85 2.64 10.08
C PHE A 3 -2.56 3.33 10.54
N GLU A 4 -1.76 2.61 11.33
CA GLU A 4 -0.46 3.10 11.79
C GLU A 4 0.57 3.06 10.66
N THR A 5 1.49 4.04 10.65
CA THR A 5 2.61 4.07 9.72
C THR A 5 3.41 2.78 9.79
N PHE A 6 3.85 2.30 8.62
CA PHE A 6 4.55 1.03 8.41
C PHE A 6 3.74 -0.24 8.66
N SER A 7 2.44 -0.14 8.92
CA SER A 7 1.56 -1.31 8.86
C SER A 7 1.38 -1.79 7.41
N VAL A 8 1.33 -3.11 7.21
CA VAL A 8 0.94 -3.72 5.94
C VAL A 8 -0.56 -3.98 5.95
N VAL A 9 -1.26 -3.42 4.96
CA VAL A 9 -2.72 -3.55 4.79
C VAL A 9 -3.05 -4.19 3.46
N VAL A 10 -4.24 -4.80 3.36
CA VAL A 10 -4.74 -5.38 2.11
C VAL A 10 -5.78 -4.46 1.49
N VAL A 11 -5.53 -4.03 0.24
CA VAL A 11 -6.38 -3.09 -0.48
C VAL A 11 -6.85 -3.67 -1.84
N PRO A 12 -8.00 -3.22 -2.36
CA PRO A 12 -8.45 -3.62 -3.69
C PRO A 12 -7.59 -2.96 -4.78
N PHE A 13 -7.31 -3.72 -5.85
CA PHE A 13 -6.64 -3.23 -7.05
C PHE A 13 -7.42 -3.66 -8.31
N PRO A 14 -7.68 -2.74 -9.26
CA PRO A 14 -7.28 -1.33 -9.26
C PRO A 14 -8.13 -0.46 -8.31
N PHE A 15 -7.57 0.67 -7.85
CA PHE A 15 -8.27 1.61 -6.95
C PHE A 15 -9.42 2.37 -7.63
N THR A 16 -9.43 2.41 -8.95
CA THR A 16 -10.39 3.19 -9.76
C THR A 16 -11.51 2.28 -10.26
N ASN A 17 -12.52 2.05 -9.43
CA ASN A 17 -13.87 1.55 -9.73
C ASN A 17 -14.08 0.72 -11.02
N GLN A 18 -13.24 -0.28 -11.25
CA GLN A 18 -13.39 -1.25 -12.32
C GLN A 18 -13.47 -2.61 -11.66
N ALA A 19 -14.39 -3.45 -12.14
CA ALA A 19 -14.88 -4.72 -11.57
C ALA A 19 -13.81 -5.82 -11.28
N ALA A 20 -12.54 -5.47 -11.13
CA ALA A 20 -11.46 -6.35 -10.68
C ALA A 20 -11.17 -6.13 -9.19
N SER A 21 -11.28 -7.21 -8.40
CA SER A 21 -11.10 -7.23 -6.94
C SER A 21 -9.84 -8.02 -6.56
N LYS A 22 -8.70 -7.68 -7.16
CA LYS A 22 -7.45 -8.30 -6.72
C LYS A 22 -7.03 -7.64 -5.42
N LYS A 23 -7.03 -8.41 -4.33
CA LYS A 23 -6.46 -7.99 -3.05
C LYS A 23 -4.94 -7.92 -3.18
N ARG A 24 -4.37 -6.78 -2.82
CA ARG A 24 -2.92 -6.53 -2.88
C ARG A 24 -2.43 -5.98 -1.54
N PRO A 25 -1.29 -6.47 -1.03
CA PRO A 25 -0.66 -5.86 0.13
C PRO A 25 -0.10 -4.48 -0.24
N ALA A 26 -0.17 -3.55 0.70
CA ALA A 26 0.41 -2.22 0.60
C ALA A 26 0.91 -1.75 1.97
N LEU A 27 2.02 -1.02 1.99
CA LEU A 27 2.62 -0.43 3.18
C LEU A 27 2.04 0.97 3.43
N VAL A 28 1.61 1.24 4.65
CA VAL A 28 1.17 2.58 5.06
C VAL A 28 2.37 3.51 5.24
N LEU A 29 2.41 4.61 4.50
CA LEU A 29 3.50 5.61 4.58
C LEU A 29 3.12 6.85 5.39
N SER A 30 1.83 7.20 5.42
CA SER A 30 1.37 8.40 6.10
C SER A 30 1.28 8.21 7.62
N SER A 31 1.47 9.30 8.36
CA SER A 31 1.31 9.33 9.82
C SER A 31 -0.14 9.17 10.24
N THR A 32 -0.37 8.59 11.43
CA THR A 32 -1.72 8.44 12.00
C THR A 32 -2.40 9.80 12.20
N ALA A 33 -1.63 10.85 12.52
CA ALA A 33 -2.11 12.22 12.60
C ALA A 33 -2.64 12.73 11.24
N PHE A 34 -1.91 12.49 10.15
CA PHE A 34 -2.37 12.81 8.80
C PHE A 34 -3.61 11.98 8.43
N ASN A 35 -3.58 10.67 8.67
CA ASN A 35 -4.68 9.76 8.35
C ASN A 35 -5.99 10.20 9.02
N THR A 36 -5.89 10.67 10.27
CA THR A 36 -7.03 11.15 11.05
C THR A 36 -7.53 12.51 10.58
N SER A 37 -6.62 13.44 10.23
CA SER A 37 -7.03 14.79 9.83
C SER A 37 -7.69 14.84 8.46
N VAL A 38 -7.14 14.10 7.48
CA VAL A 38 -7.63 14.15 6.09
C VAL A 38 -8.54 12.98 5.72
N GLN A 39 -8.71 11.99 6.60
CA GLN A 39 -9.50 10.77 6.34
C GLN A 39 -9.02 9.98 5.10
N HIS A 40 -7.72 10.07 4.80
CA HIS A 40 -7.06 9.40 3.68
C HIS A 40 -5.70 8.86 4.12
N SER A 41 -5.21 7.82 3.46
CA SER A 41 -3.88 7.26 3.72
C SER A 41 -3.06 7.21 2.44
N VAL A 42 -1.75 7.45 2.57
CA VAL A 42 -0.78 7.30 1.49
C VAL A 42 -0.12 5.94 1.64
N LEU A 43 -0.13 5.14 0.57
CA LEU A 43 0.33 3.76 0.57
C LEU A 43 1.41 3.55 -0.49
N ALA A 44 2.37 2.67 -0.22
CA ALA A 44 3.24 2.06 -1.23
C ALA A 44 2.76 0.64 -1.52
N MET A 45 2.51 0.33 -2.79
CA MET A 45 2.08 -1.01 -3.20
C MET A 45 3.23 -2.02 -3.03
N ILE A 46 2.93 -3.18 -2.45
CA ILE A 46 3.85 -4.32 -2.42
C ILE A 46 3.48 -5.24 -3.58
N THR A 47 4.45 -5.56 -4.43
CA THR A 47 4.27 -6.45 -5.58
C THR A 47 5.23 -7.62 -5.53
N SER A 48 4.93 -8.72 -6.23
CA SER A 48 5.87 -9.82 -6.39
C SER A 48 7.03 -9.40 -7.30
N THR A 49 8.18 -10.03 -7.10
CA THR A 49 9.44 -9.79 -7.85
C THR A 49 9.38 -10.17 -9.34
N GLN A 50 8.20 -10.54 -9.85
CA GLN A 50 7.98 -10.86 -11.26
C GLN A 50 7.93 -9.60 -12.14
N ASN A 51 7.83 -8.41 -11.54
CA ASN A 51 7.89 -7.14 -12.26
C ASN A 51 9.33 -6.68 -12.48
N THR A 52 9.58 -5.96 -13.57
CA THR A 52 10.88 -5.32 -13.83
C THR A 52 11.22 -4.36 -12.70
N LYS A 53 12.43 -4.49 -12.13
CA LYS A 53 12.91 -3.60 -11.07
C LYS A 53 12.91 -2.14 -11.54
N TRP A 54 12.36 -1.26 -10.73
CA TRP A 54 12.46 0.18 -10.86
C TRP A 54 13.50 0.76 -9.89
N LEU A 55 14.00 1.97 -10.18
CA LEU A 55 15.06 2.63 -9.41
C LEU A 55 14.73 2.78 -7.91
N LEU A 56 13.45 2.94 -7.58
CA LEU A 56 12.97 3.15 -6.21
C LEU A 56 12.35 1.91 -5.57
N ASP A 57 12.51 0.74 -6.20
CA ASP A 57 12.03 -0.51 -5.61
C ASP A 57 12.91 -0.88 -4.41
N VAL A 58 12.25 -1.25 -3.31
CA VAL A 58 12.89 -1.76 -2.10
C VAL A 58 12.54 -3.23 -1.97
N ALA A 59 13.56 -4.10 -1.93
CA ALA A 59 13.36 -5.53 -1.72
C ALA A 59 12.94 -5.79 -0.26
N ILE A 60 11.86 -6.56 -0.08
CA ILE A 60 11.46 -7.05 1.24
C ILE A 60 12.07 -8.43 1.42
N THR A 61 12.88 -8.63 2.46
CA THR A 61 13.69 -9.84 2.65
C THR A 61 13.22 -10.73 3.80
N ASP A 62 12.33 -10.24 4.65
CA ASP A 62 11.96 -10.81 5.95
C ASP A 62 10.45 -10.81 6.22
N MET A 63 9.64 -11.17 5.21
CA MET A 63 8.18 -11.30 5.34
C MET A 63 7.72 -12.57 6.08
#